data_AF-A0A958WE80-F1
#
_entry.id   AF-A0A958WE80-F1
#
_cell.length_a   1.000
_cell.length_b   1.000
_cell.length_c   1.000
_cell.angle_alpha   90.00
_cell.angle_beta   90.00
_cell.angle_gamma   90.00
#
_symmetry.space_group_name_H-M   'P 1'
#
loop_
_entity.id
_entity.type
_entity.pdbx_description
1 polymer ?
#
loop_
_entity_poly.entity_id
_entity_poly.type
_entity_poly.pdbx_seq_one_letter_code
_entity_poly.pdbx_strand_id
1 'polypeptide(L)'
;MKKLSLLPCVIFVFMLAGMAYGQQQPSEGHYVVIGAFAVHNNAIRWTDKANKNNFNAQYAMNQARKLYYVYILKTDSRREAFAFMMKVRVETEYKDAWVFSGRLGIEPEEKPAPEPVVEETPGEQPESPVVEEAPVKVDSVQEEKPEAPIVEKEPEVEKPNGKAFMFRLVSNGEEVLGEVHVLESPRATQYQSFNGNEVVYLTPPRNPENAFIASVQAPGYRPVEITVDYNDPAVYSSGFGPQNEVVIPIELVRSKRGDYIEFNKVRFFGNSAIFQPESKIELDGLVDLMKENPKYKIKVHGHCNGKQSRNVVTKGNSNDFFATSTMNNRATVSAKELTQLRADLVKEYLVSQGIDAKRIKTKAEGGKVMIYPQTSTLAGYNDRIEVEIKRGK
;
A
#
# COMPACT_ATOMS: atom_id res chain seq x y z
N MET A 1 -65.59 -4.34 -58.17
CA MET A 1 -65.23 -4.86 -56.83
C MET A 1 -64.06 -4.05 -56.30
N LYS A 2 -64.16 -3.47 -55.09
CA LYS A 2 -63.12 -2.59 -54.53
C LYS A 2 -61.96 -3.45 -54.00
N LYS A 3 -60.72 -3.17 -54.43
CA LYS A 3 -59.52 -3.70 -53.74
C LYS A 3 -58.98 -2.59 -52.83
N LEU A 4 -58.97 -2.89 -51.53
CA LEU A 4 -58.61 -1.95 -50.47
C LEU A 4 -57.09 -1.96 -50.27
N SER A 5 -56.46 -0.78 -50.30
CA SER A 5 -55.03 -0.64 -50.02
C SER A 5 -54.79 -0.63 -48.52
N LEU A 6 -54.06 -1.62 -48.00
CA LEU A 6 -53.61 -1.67 -46.61
C LEU A 6 -52.18 -1.13 -46.51
N LEU A 7 -52.07 0.06 -45.92
CA LEU A 7 -50.80 0.73 -45.61
C LEU A 7 -50.19 0.08 -44.35
N PRO A 8 -48.89 -0.26 -44.32
CA PRO A 8 -48.25 -0.76 -43.10
C PRO A 8 -47.98 0.40 -42.13
N CYS A 9 -48.60 0.36 -40.95
CA CYS A 9 -48.27 1.28 -39.86
C CYS A 9 -46.85 1.02 -39.34
N VAL A 10 -45.92 1.93 -39.64
CA VAL A 10 -44.61 1.97 -38.99
C VAL A 10 -44.78 2.55 -37.59
N ILE A 11 -44.77 1.70 -36.57
CA ILE A 11 -44.77 2.13 -35.16
C ILE A 11 -43.35 2.62 -34.82
N PHE A 12 -43.17 3.94 -34.81
CA PHE A 12 -41.93 4.58 -34.38
C PHE A 12 -41.84 4.52 -32.84
N VAL A 13 -41.13 3.53 -32.31
CA VAL A 13 -40.78 3.48 -30.88
C VAL A 13 -39.70 4.53 -30.62
N PHE A 14 -40.10 5.67 -30.08
CA PHE A 14 -39.17 6.65 -29.52
C PHE A 14 -38.52 6.06 -28.25
N MET A 15 -37.37 5.42 -28.39
CA MET A 15 -36.47 5.23 -27.26
C MET A 15 -35.98 6.60 -26.79
N LEU A 16 -36.53 7.08 -25.67
CA LEU A 16 -35.95 8.17 -24.92
C LEU A 16 -34.56 7.72 -24.44
N ALA A 17 -33.53 8.22 -25.11
CA ALA A 17 -32.15 8.09 -24.66
C ALA A 17 -31.96 8.92 -23.38
N GLY A 18 -32.30 8.32 -22.24
CA GLY A 18 -31.95 8.85 -20.94
C GLY A 18 -30.43 8.89 -20.83
N MET A 19 -29.85 10.08 -21.03
CA MET A 19 -28.46 10.34 -20.67
C MET A 19 -28.35 10.27 -19.15
N ALA A 20 -28.17 9.05 -18.64
CA ALA A 20 -27.64 8.84 -17.32
C ALA A 20 -26.24 9.47 -17.29
N TYR A 21 -26.15 10.68 -16.77
CA TYR A 21 -24.90 11.22 -16.23
C TYR A 21 -24.49 10.30 -15.09
N GLY A 22 -23.80 9.22 -15.43
CA GLY A 22 -23.02 8.47 -14.47
C GLY A 22 -22.05 9.46 -13.85
N GLN A 23 -22.25 9.79 -12.58
CA GLN A 23 -21.24 10.50 -11.82
C GLN A 23 -19.98 9.64 -11.89
N GLN A 24 -19.01 10.02 -12.72
CA GLN A 24 -17.68 9.44 -12.65
C GLN A 24 -17.19 9.72 -11.23
N GLN A 25 -17.15 8.67 -10.40
CA GLN A 25 -16.45 8.77 -9.14
C GLN A 25 -15.01 9.21 -9.47
N PRO A 26 -14.48 10.26 -8.81
CA PRO A 26 -13.14 10.76 -9.11
C PRO A 26 -12.15 9.60 -9.01
N SER A 27 -11.42 9.34 -10.10
CA SER A 27 -10.51 8.21 -10.20
C SER A 27 -9.51 8.23 -9.05
N GLU A 28 -9.34 7.07 -8.41
CA GLU A 28 -8.29 6.91 -7.43
C GLU A 28 -6.95 6.86 -8.16
N GLY A 29 -6.05 7.78 -7.83
CA GLY A 29 -4.72 7.81 -8.43
C GLY A 29 -3.86 6.65 -7.96
N HIS A 30 -2.98 6.18 -8.85
CA HIS A 30 -1.90 5.27 -8.51
C HIS A 30 -0.58 6.03 -8.48
N TYR A 31 0.16 5.89 -7.37
CA TYR A 31 1.32 6.71 -7.08
C TYR A 31 2.54 5.81 -6.83
N VAL A 32 3.68 6.13 -7.43
CA VAL A 32 4.95 5.46 -7.12
C VAL A 32 5.67 6.25 -6.04
N VAL A 33 5.47 5.81 -4.80
CA VAL A 33 5.95 6.45 -3.58
C VAL A 33 7.38 5.98 -3.28
N ILE A 34 8.27 6.91 -2.94
CA ILE A 34 9.71 6.70 -2.66
C ILE A 34 10.10 7.17 -1.24
N GLY A 35 9.11 7.42 -0.38
CA GLY A 35 9.29 7.83 1.01
C GLY A 35 7.97 8.25 1.64
N ALA A 36 7.83 8.05 2.95
CA ALA A 36 6.70 8.52 3.75
C ALA A 36 7.21 9.15 5.04
N PHE A 37 6.68 10.32 5.39
CA PHE A 37 7.19 11.14 6.50
C PHE A 37 6.04 11.71 7.34
N ALA A 38 6.13 11.60 8.67
CA ALA A 38 5.19 12.26 9.58
C ALA A 38 5.40 13.79 9.60
N VAL A 39 6.65 14.24 9.46
CA VAL A 39 7.01 15.67 9.48
C VAL A 39 7.04 16.23 8.06
N HIS A 40 6.24 17.27 7.79
CA HIS A 40 6.16 17.95 6.49
C HIS A 40 7.54 18.35 5.92
N ASN A 41 8.38 18.98 6.76
CA ASN A 41 9.72 19.42 6.38
C ASN A 41 10.67 18.26 6.00
N ASN A 42 10.42 17.03 6.43
CA ASN A 42 11.18 15.86 5.97
C ASN A 42 10.74 15.46 4.55
N ALA A 43 9.44 15.53 4.24
CA ALA A 43 8.91 15.29 2.90
C ALA A 43 9.44 16.33 1.89
N ILE A 44 9.47 17.62 2.23
CA ILE A 44 10.08 18.67 1.39
C ILE A 44 11.53 18.32 1.07
N ARG A 45 12.40 18.17 2.10
CA ARG A 45 13.83 17.89 1.86
C ARG A 45 14.08 16.62 1.06
N TRP A 46 13.26 15.58 1.24
CA TRP A 46 13.37 14.34 0.46
C TRP A 46 12.95 14.53 -0.99
N THR A 47 11.88 15.30 -1.22
CA THR A 47 11.42 15.73 -2.55
C THR A 47 12.52 16.53 -3.26
N ASP A 48 13.13 17.51 -2.59
CA ASP A 48 14.25 18.29 -3.13
C ASP A 48 15.48 17.42 -3.45
N LYS A 49 15.80 16.44 -2.60
CA LYS A 49 16.89 15.50 -2.84
C LYS A 49 16.61 14.65 -4.09
N ALA A 50 15.38 14.16 -4.24
CA ALA A 50 14.97 13.41 -5.43
C ALA A 50 15.01 14.28 -6.69
N ASN A 51 14.56 15.53 -6.60
CA ASN A 51 14.55 16.48 -7.72
C ASN A 51 15.97 16.86 -8.17
N LYS A 52 16.93 16.99 -7.24
CA LYS A 52 18.37 17.14 -7.56
C LYS A 52 18.96 15.93 -8.31
N ASN A 53 18.36 14.76 -8.16
CA ASN A 53 18.71 13.54 -8.92
C ASN A 53 17.89 13.38 -10.22
N ASN A 54 17.20 14.43 -10.69
CA ASN A 54 16.36 14.47 -11.89
C ASN A 54 15.11 13.59 -11.86
N PHE A 55 14.62 13.22 -10.67
CA PHE A 55 13.26 12.72 -10.52
C PHE A 55 12.27 13.90 -10.52
N ASN A 56 11.04 13.72 -11.00
CA ASN A 56 9.98 14.72 -10.86
C ASN A 56 9.14 14.39 -9.62
N ALA A 57 9.78 14.47 -8.45
CA ALA A 57 9.16 14.14 -7.18
C ALA A 57 8.21 15.25 -6.72
N GLN A 58 7.08 14.82 -6.16
CA GLN A 58 6.08 15.62 -5.49
C GLN A 58 5.75 14.94 -4.16
N TYR A 59 5.09 15.64 -3.25
CA TYR A 59 4.57 15.03 -2.03
C TYR A 59 3.10 15.40 -1.80
N ALA A 60 2.38 14.54 -1.08
CA ALA A 60 1.01 14.78 -0.68
C ALA A 60 0.65 13.97 0.57
N MET A 61 -0.26 14.49 1.38
CA MET A 61 -0.73 13.87 2.63
C MET A 61 -1.62 12.66 2.33
N ASN A 62 -1.27 11.52 2.93
CA ASN A 62 -2.18 10.39 3.09
C ASN A 62 -3.00 10.61 4.36
N GLN A 63 -4.19 11.18 4.22
CA GLN A 63 -5.08 11.55 5.33
C GLN A 63 -5.40 10.38 6.28
N ALA A 64 -5.55 9.16 5.75
CA ALA A 64 -5.84 7.97 6.56
C ALA A 64 -4.67 7.51 7.43
N ARG A 65 -3.42 7.86 7.05
CA ARG A 65 -2.20 7.47 7.74
C ARG A 65 -1.48 8.63 8.44
N LYS A 66 -1.90 9.89 8.21
CA LYS A 66 -1.24 11.12 8.70
C LYS A 66 0.24 11.19 8.31
N LEU A 67 0.58 10.74 7.10
CA LEU A 67 1.93 10.74 6.55
C LEU A 67 1.97 11.45 5.19
N TYR A 68 2.94 12.34 4.99
CA TYR A 68 3.27 12.90 3.69
C TYR A 68 4.02 11.86 2.85
N TYR A 69 3.40 11.42 1.77
CA TYR A 69 3.97 10.47 0.81
C TYR A 69 4.70 11.24 -0.28
N VAL A 70 6.00 11.02 -0.44
CA VAL A 70 6.80 11.56 -1.56
C VAL A 70 6.76 10.57 -2.71
N TYR A 71 6.28 10.98 -3.87
CA TYR A 71 6.09 10.14 -5.05
C TYR A 71 6.68 10.77 -6.31
N ILE A 72 7.10 9.92 -7.24
CA ILE A 72 7.79 10.31 -8.50
C ILE A 72 6.99 9.98 -9.77
N LEU A 73 5.80 9.40 -9.59
CA LEU A 73 4.80 9.19 -10.65
C LEU A 73 3.41 9.21 -10.02
N LYS A 74 2.45 9.85 -10.70
CA LYS A 74 1.00 9.69 -10.51
C LYS A 74 0.40 9.32 -11.86
N THR A 75 -0.45 8.28 -11.90
CA THR A 75 -1.15 7.83 -13.10
C THR A 75 -2.50 7.18 -12.71
N ASP A 76 -3.49 7.23 -13.59
CA ASP A 76 -4.74 6.46 -13.45
C ASP A 76 -4.54 4.97 -13.77
N SER A 77 -3.37 4.57 -14.30
CA SER A 77 -3.04 3.18 -14.62
C SER A 77 -2.22 2.50 -13.51
N ARG A 78 -2.88 1.65 -12.72
CA ARG A 78 -2.20 0.83 -11.70
C ARG A 78 -1.08 -0.04 -12.27
N ARG A 79 -1.23 -0.49 -13.52
CA ARG A 79 -0.23 -1.30 -14.23
C ARG A 79 1.04 -0.49 -14.51
N GLU A 80 0.87 0.72 -15.03
CA GLU A 80 1.97 1.65 -15.31
C GLU A 80 2.69 2.04 -14.02
N ALA A 81 1.96 2.39 -12.96
CA ALA A 81 2.55 2.67 -11.65
C ALA A 81 3.38 1.47 -11.14
N PHE A 82 2.90 0.23 -11.33
CA PHE A 82 3.66 -0.96 -10.95
C PHE A 82 4.90 -1.16 -11.82
N ALA A 83 4.80 -1.09 -13.15
CA ALA A 83 5.94 -1.23 -14.06
C ALA A 83 7.04 -0.18 -13.78
N PHE A 84 6.63 1.07 -13.55
CA PHE A 84 7.54 2.16 -13.19
C PHE A 84 8.17 1.95 -11.80
N MET A 85 7.40 1.55 -10.79
CA MET A 85 7.92 1.19 -9.46
C MET A 85 8.98 0.08 -9.55
N MET A 86 8.75 -0.94 -10.36
CA MET A 86 9.70 -2.03 -10.58
C MET A 86 11.00 -1.52 -11.20
N LYS A 87 10.89 -0.65 -12.22
CA LYS A 87 12.04 0.01 -12.86
C LYS A 87 12.83 0.85 -11.86
N VAL A 88 12.15 1.68 -11.08
CA VAL A 88 12.73 2.51 -10.01
C VAL A 88 13.50 1.66 -9.01
N ARG A 89 12.91 0.57 -8.49
CA ARG A 89 13.59 -0.38 -7.59
C ARG A 89 14.83 -1.01 -8.22
N VAL A 90 14.81 -1.33 -9.51
CA VAL A 90 15.97 -1.94 -10.19
C VAL A 90 17.08 -0.94 -10.45
N GLU A 91 16.75 0.28 -10.89
CA GLU A 91 17.69 1.22 -11.52
C GLU A 91 18.21 2.31 -10.58
N THR A 92 17.44 2.68 -9.55
CA THR A 92 17.71 3.87 -8.69
C THR A 92 18.15 3.49 -7.27
N GLU A 93 18.35 4.46 -6.37
CA GLU A 93 18.57 4.22 -4.94
C GLU A 93 17.31 3.76 -4.18
N TYR A 94 16.11 4.04 -4.71
CA TYR A 94 14.81 3.79 -4.06
C TYR A 94 14.37 2.31 -4.17
N LYS A 95 15.07 1.42 -3.45
CA LYS A 95 14.83 -0.04 -3.46
C LYS A 95 13.52 -0.46 -2.78
N ASP A 96 13.00 0.41 -1.92
CA ASP A 96 11.80 0.28 -1.11
C ASP A 96 10.53 0.84 -1.77
N ALA A 97 10.67 1.66 -2.82
CA ALA A 97 9.59 2.36 -3.52
C ALA A 97 8.35 1.48 -3.77
N TRP A 98 7.12 1.96 -3.54
CA TRP A 98 5.90 1.14 -3.64
C TRP A 98 4.78 1.84 -4.40
N VAL A 99 3.79 1.06 -4.85
CA VAL A 99 2.57 1.60 -5.45
C VAL A 99 1.53 1.86 -4.36
N PHE A 100 1.24 3.12 -4.08
CA PHE A 100 0.02 3.52 -3.38
C PHE A 100 -1.14 3.62 -4.39
N SER A 101 -2.36 3.34 -3.94
CA SER A 101 -3.59 3.42 -4.74
C SER A 101 -4.66 4.03 -3.85
N GLY A 102 -5.27 5.14 -4.29
CA GLY A 102 -6.24 5.88 -3.49
C GLY A 102 -6.17 7.38 -3.77
N ARG A 103 -6.51 8.18 -2.76
CA ARG A 103 -6.42 9.65 -2.82
C ARG A 103 -5.29 10.13 -1.92
N LEU A 104 -4.42 10.99 -2.47
CA LEU A 104 -3.50 11.81 -1.70
C LEU A 104 -3.94 13.28 -1.83
N GLY A 105 -4.01 13.98 -0.71
CA GLY A 105 -4.42 15.38 -0.65
C GLY A 105 -3.23 16.31 -0.45
N ILE A 106 -3.27 17.49 -1.08
CA ILE A 106 -2.37 18.58 -0.74
C ILE A 106 -3.04 19.36 0.40
N GLU A 107 -2.33 19.53 1.49
CA GLU A 107 -2.66 20.51 2.51
C GLU A 107 -2.43 21.90 1.89
N PRO A 108 -3.43 22.82 1.88
CA PRO A 108 -3.23 24.12 1.25
C PRO A 108 -2.04 24.82 1.88
N GLU A 109 -1.15 25.39 1.07
CA GLU A 109 -0.13 26.31 1.57
C GLU A 109 -0.81 27.39 2.41
N GLU A 110 -0.35 27.59 3.65
CA GLU A 110 -0.70 28.79 4.41
C GLU A 110 -0.17 29.99 3.63
N LYS A 111 -1.07 30.63 2.87
CA LYS A 111 -0.78 31.91 2.24
C LYS A 111 -0.38 32.89 3.35
N PRO A 112 0.77 33.57 3.24
CA PRO A 112 1.08 34.67 4.14
C PRO A 112 -0.08 35.66 4.13
N ALA A 113 -0.50 36.11 5.31
CA ALA A 113 -1.53 37.13 5.43
C ALA A 113 -1.09 38.38 4.64
N PRO A 114 -1.96 38.97 3.80
CA PRO A 114 -1.61 40.20 3.10
C PRO A 114 -1.40 41.33 4.12
N GLU A 115 -0.25 41.98 4.05
CA GLU A 115 0.03 43.20 4.81
C GLU A 115 -0.95 44.32 4.43
N PRO A 116 -1.32 45.21 5.36
CA PRO A 116 -2.24 46.30 5.08
C PRO A 116 -1.57 47.37 4.21
N VAL A 117 -1.98 47.49 2.96
CA VAL A 117 -1.57 48.58 2.07
C VAL A 117 -2.44 49.82 2.32
N VAL A 118 -1.79 50.94 2.58
CA VAL A 118 -2.39 52.26 2.87
C VAL A 118 -2.99 52.87 1.59
N GLU A 119 -4.00 53.73 1.77
CA GLU A 119 -4.74 54.44 0.72
C GLU A 119 -3.86 55.26 -0.25
N GLU A 120 -4.30 55.38 -1.50
CA GLU A 120 -4.41 56.67 -2.18
C GLU A 120 -5.48 56.60 -3.30
N THR A 121 -6.34 57.62 -3.36
CA THR A 121 -7.35 57.93 -4.42
C THR A 121 -6.94 59.26 -5.08
N PRO A 122 -7.43 59.75 -6.26
CA PRO A 122 -8.87 59.77 -6.66
C PRO A 122 -9.22 59.83 -8.19
N GLY A 123 -10.54 59.92 -8.48
CA GLY A 123 -11.14 60.25 -9.79
C GLY A 123 -11.61 59.04 -10.61
N GLU A 124 -12.78 59.02 -11.28
CA GLU A 124 -13.77 60.06 -11.57
C GLU A 124 -15.18 59.43 -11.80
N GLN A 125 -16.26 60.21 -11.60
CA GLN A 125 -17.69 59.82 -11.71
C GLN A 125 -18.25 60.02 -13.15
N PRO A 126 -19.55 59.79 -13.50
CA PRO A 126 -20.79 59.57 -12.71
C PRO A 126 -21.49 58.22 -13.06
N GLU A 127 -22.77 57.86 -12.83
CA GLU A 127 -24.04 58.54 -12.45
C GLU A 127 -24.87 57.76 -11.36
N SER A 128 -26.08 58.28 -11.09
CA SER A 128 -27.16 57.88 -10.16
C SER A 128 -28.28 57.04 -10.86
N PRO A 129 -29.39 56.54 -10.21
CA PRO A 129 -29.98 56.99 -8.94
C PRO A 129 -30.60 55.97 -7.93
N VAL A 130 -30.48 56.34 -6.64
CA VAL A 130 -31.53 56.58 -5.60
C VAL A 130 -32.69 55.57 -5.39
N VAL A 131 -32.82 55.03 -4.16
CA VAL A 131 -34.07 54.94 -3.35
C VAL A 131 -33.73 55.07 -1.83
N GLU A 132 -34.69 55.59 -1.05
CA GLU A 132 -34.68 56.16 0.31
C GLU A 132 -34.33 55.28 1.55
N GLU A 133 -33.74 55.98 2.53
CA GLU A 133 -34.00 56.07 3.99
C GLU A 133 -34.57 54.90 4.85
N ALA A 134 -33.90 54.65 5.99
CA ALA A 134 -34.51 54.70 7.35
C ALA A 134 -33.41 54.90 8.44
N PRO A 135 -33.66 55.54 9.61
CA PRO A 135 -32.55 56.07 10.42
C PRO A 135 -32.54 55.70 11.94
N VAL A 136 -31.40 56.02 12.58
CA VAL A 136 -31.14 56.21 14.04
C VAL A 136 -31.25 54.99 14.99
N LYS A 137 -30.11 54.62 15.61
CA LYS A 137 -29.88 54.85 17.06
C LYS A 137 -28.42 54.64 17.49
N VAL A 138 -27.93 55.59 18.28
CA VAL A 138 -26.66 55.54 19.01
C VAL A 138 -27.01 55.17 20.45
N ASP A 139 -26.26 54.26 21.08
CA ASP A 139 -26.28 54.19 22.54
C ASP A 139 -24.94 53.77 23.16
N SER A 140 -24.59 54.54 24.19
CA SER A 140 -23.73 54.30 25.36
C SER A 140 -22.46 53.41 25.29
N VAL A 141 -21.34 54.03 25.67
CA VAL A 141 -20.07 53.40 26.09
C VAL A 141 -20.19 52.92 27.55
N GLN A 142 -19.62 51.75 27.86
CA GLN A 142 -19.18 51.40 29.23
C GLN A 142 -17.78 50.76 29.19
N GLU A 143 -16.89 51.23 30.04
CA GLU A 143 -15.58 50.63 30.31
C GLU A 143 -15.72 49.48 31.30
N GLU A 144 -15.10 48.33 31.03
CA GLU A 144 -14.76 47.35 32.07
C GLU A 144 -13.25 47.07 32.10
N LYS A 145 -12.81 46.67 33.29
CA LYS A 145 -11.43 46.68 33.76
C LYS A 145 -10.76 45.31 33.53
N PRO A 146 -9.47 45.23 33.17
CA PRO A 146 -8.86 43.96 32.78
C PRO A 146 -8.67 43.00 33.96
N GLU A 147 -9.10 41.75 33.76
CA GLU A 147 -8.88 40.63 34.68
C GLU A 147 -7.60 39.86 34.31
N ALA A 148 -6.98 39.18 35.29
CA ALA A 148 -5.66 38.56 35.16
C ALA A 148 -5.68 37.23 34.37
N PRO A 149 -4.58 36.84 33.70
CA PRO A 149 -4.57 35.67 32.82
C PRO A 149 -4.75 34.35 33.58
N ILE A 150 -5.69 33.54 33.10
CA ILE A 150 -5.97 32.18 33.56
C ILE A 150 -4.89 31.25 33.00
N VAL A 151 -4.25 30.46 33.87
CA VAL A 151 -3.33 29.39 33.45
C VAL A 151 -4.16 28.16 33.07
N GLU A 152 -4.29 27.91 31.77
CA GLU A 152 -4.87 26.67 31.25
C GLU A 152 -3.96 25.48 31.62
N LYS A 153 -4.55 24.47 32.28
CA LYS A 153 -3.91 23.15 32.42
C LYS A 153 -4.28 22.32 31.21
N GLU A 154 -3.28 21.76 30.53
CA GLU A 154 -3.50 20.78 29.47
C GLU A 154 -4.35 19.60 30.00
N PRO A 155 -5.30 19.07 29.20
CA PRO A 155 -6.15 17.98 29.63
C PRO A 155 -5.36 16.67 29.71
N GLU A 156 -5.37 16.04 30.90
CA GLU A 156 -4.75 14.74 31.14
C GLU A 156 -5.55 13.65 30.40
N VAL A 157 -5.02 13.15 29.28
CA VAL A 157 -5.63 12.11 28.47
C VAL A 157 -5.61 10.78 29.24
N GLU A 158 -6.78 10.19 29.49
CA GLU A 158 -6.89 8.88 30.15
C GLU A 158 -6.06 7.81 29.40
N LYS A 159 -5.12 7.18 30.11
CA LYS A 159 -4.23 6.19 29.51
C LYS A 159 -5.01 4.93 29.10
N PRO A 160 -4.84 4.42 27.86
CA PRO A 160 -5.50 3.20 27.42
C PRO A 160 -5.17 1.99 28.31
N ASN A 161 -6.13 1.09 28.47
CA ASN A 161 -5.98 -0.09 29.32
C ASN A 161 -4.91 -1.06 28.76
N GLY A 162 -3.87 -1.34 29.55
CA GLY A 162 -2.77 -2.24 29.20
C GLY A 162 -1.42 -1.79 29.74
N LYS A 163 -0.37 -2.58 29.50
CA LYS A 163 1.03 -2.12 29.63
C LYS A 163 1.42 -1.39 28.34
N ALA A 164 2.17 -0.29 28.46
CA ALA A 164 2.70 0.45 27.34
C ALA A 164 4.01 -0.19 26.82
N PHE A 165 4.13 -0.36 25.51
CA PHE A 165 5.28 -0.90 24.81
C PHE A 165 5.66 0.01 23.64
N MET A 166 6.93 0.03 23.26
CA MET A 166 7.37 0.56 21.98
C MET A 166 8.34 -0.43 21.33
N PHE A 167 7.96 -0.96 20.17
CA PHE A 167 8.80 -1.85 19.37
C PHE A 167 9.71 -1.00 18.49
N ARG A 168 10.95 -0.78 18.93
CA ARG A 168 11.90 0.08 18.23
C ARG A 168 12.62 -0.71 17.14
N LEU A 169 12.18 -0.52 15.90
CA LEU A 169 12.69 -1.19 14.72
C LEU A 169 13.93 -0.45 14.21
N VAL A 170 15.10 -1.09 14.24
CA VAL A 170 16.38 -0.47 13.89
C VAL A 170 17.18 -1.33 12.91
N SER A 171 18.05 -0.71 12.11
CA SER A 171 19.05 -1.43 11.31
C SER A 171 20.33 -0.62 11.18
N ASN A 172 21.46 -1.18 11.63
CA ASN A 172 22.74 -0.47 11.73
C ASN A 172 22.64 0.86 12.53
N GLY A 173 21.72 0.94 13.49
CA GLY A 173 21.47 2.14 14.30
C GLY A 173 20.53 3.19 13.70
N GLU A 174 20.05 3.02 12.46
CA GLU A 174 18.98 3.86 11.89
C GLU A 174 17.61 3.26 12.19
N GLU A 175 16.59 4.09 12.43
CA GLU A 175 15.21 3.63 12.60
C GLU A 175 14.59 3.21 11.27
N VAL A 176 13.84 2.10 11.32
CA VAL A 176 13.25 1.44 10.16
C VAL A 176 11.74 1.46 10.27
N LEU A 177 11.06 1.87 9.19
CA LEU A 177 9.60 1.80 9.10
C LEU A 177 9.16 0.33 8.88
N GLY A 178 8.18 -0.11 9.65
CA GLY A 178 7.60 -1.45 9.56
C GLY A 178 6.33 -1.58 10.40
N GLU A 179 5.62 -2.68 10.20
CA GLU A 179 4.43 -3.06 10.97
C GLU A 179 4.81 -4.20 11.96
N VAL A 180 4.21 -4.18 13.14
CA VAL A 180 4.39 -5.20 14.18
C VAL A 180 3.05 -5.88 14.43
N HIS A 181 3.01 -7.18 14.16
CA HIS A 181 1.85 -8.03 14.42
C HIS A 181 2.02 -8.73 15.76
N VAL A 182 1.12 -8.49 16.70
CA VAL A 182 1.10 -9.11 18.02
C VAL A 182 0.15 -10.31 18.00
N LEU A 183 0.68 -11.51 18.26
CA LEU A 183 -0.05 -12.78 18.27
C LEU A 183 -0.02 -13.43 19.66
N GLU A 184 -1.15 -13.97 20.10
CA GLU A 184 -1.25 -14.71 21.38
C GLU A 184 -0.74 -16.17 21.29
N SER A 185 -0.40 -16.67 20.10
CA SER A 185 0.27 -17.98 19.95
C SER A 185 0.88 -18.15 18.55
N PRO A 186 1.83 -19.09 18.34
CA PRO A 186 2.40 -19.37 17.01
C PRO A 186 1.37 -19.90 15.98
N ARG A 187 0.16 -20.27 16.43
CA ARG A 187 -0.95 -20.75 15.60
C ARG A 187 -2.13 -19.79 15.60
N ALA A 188 -1.99 -18.60 16.20
CA ALA A 188 -3.06 -17.63 16.26
C ALA A 188 -3.49 -17.22 14.84
N THR A 189 -4.80 -17.20 14.63
CA THR A 189 -5.41 -16.79 13.37
C THR A 189 -5.73 -15.30 13.34
N GLN A 190 -5.76 -14.66 14.52
CA GLN A 190 -5.97 -13.23 14.69
C GLN A 190 -4.71 -12.62 15.29
N TYR A 191 -4.45 -11.36 14.93
CA TYR A 191 -3.34 -10.57 15.44
C TYR A 191 -3.78 -9.12 15.59
N GLN A 192 -3.15 -8.40 16.52
CA GLN A 192 -3.25 -6.95 16.60
C GLN A 192 -2.11 -6.35 15.78
N SER A 193 -2.38 -5.28 15.02
CA SER A 193 -1.41 -4.70 14.08
C SER A 193 -1.10 -3.27 14.48
N PHE A 194 0.18 -2.94 14.59
CA PHE A 194 0.66 -1.62 14.98
C PHE A 194 1.81 -1.17 14.09
N ASN A 195 2.10 0.13 14.05
CA ASN A 195 3.35 0.61 13.46
C ASN A 195 4.52 0.35 14.43
N GLY A 196 5.69 0.07 13.89
CA GLY A 196 6.95 0.12 14.64
C GLY A 196 7.33 1.56 14.98
N ASN A 197 8.13 1.72 16.05
CA ASN A 197 8.57 3.02 16.59
C ASN A 197 7.43 3.91 17.15
N GLU A 198 6.23 3.37 17.34
CA GLU A 198 5.11 4.04 18.02
C GLU A 198 4.82 3.37 19.38
N VAL A 199 4.27 4.14 20.33
CA VAL A 199 3.85 3.63 21.64
C VAL A 199 2.49 2.95 21.51
N VAL A 200 2.41 1.70 21.96
CA VAL A 200 1.21 0.86 21.90
C VAL A 200 0.84 0.33 23.27
N TYR A 201 -0.45 0.20 23.55
CA TYR A 201 -0.95 -0.32 24.82
C TYR A 201 -1.47 -1.73 24.59
N LEU A 202 -0.79 -2.73 25.17
CA LEU A 202 -1.17 -4.13 25.06
C LEU A 202 -1.82 -4.59 26.36
N THR A 203 -2.94 -5.30 26.24
CA THR A 203 -3.57 -5.99 27.37
C THR A 203 -2.89 -7.35 27.62
N PRO A 204 -3.06 -7.97 28.81
CA PRO A 204 -2.47 -9.27 29.12
C PRO A 204 -2.90 -10.34 28.09
N PRO A 205 -1.96 -11.10 27.49
CA PRO A 205 -2.27 -12.19 26.56
C PRO A 205 -3.18 -13.25 27.18
N ARG A 206 -4.14 -13.75 26.42
CA ARG A 206 -5.13 -14.75 26.88
C ARG A 206 -4.59 -16.19 26.81
N ASN A 207 -3.36 -16.41 27.26
CA ASN A 207 -2.69 -17.72 27.25
C ASN A 207 -2.04 -18.06 28.61
N PRO A 208 -1.78 -19.35 28.91
CA PRO A 208 -1.18 -19.78 30.17
C PRO A 208 0.25 -19.24 30.40
N GLU A 209 0.99 -19.00 29.33
CA GLU A 209 2.36 -18.46 29.38
C GLU A 209 2.39 -16.95 29.71
N ASN A 210 1.25 -16.25 29.63
CA ASN A 210 1.12 -14.80 29.65
C ASN A 210 2.17 -14.10 28.76
N ALA A 211 2.36 -14.60 27.55
CA ALA A 211 3.39 -14.14 26.61
C ALA A 211 2.80 -13.89 25.22
N PHE A 212 3.39 -12.98 24.44
CA PHE A 212 2.96 -12.71 23.07
C PHE A 212 4.12 -12.82 22.09
N ILE A 213 3.80 -13.00 20.81
CA ILE A 213 4.77 -13.00 19.72
C ILE A 213 4.63 -11.68 18.97
N ALA A 214 5.71 -10.92 18.86
CA ALA A 214 5.81 -9.78 17.96
C ALA A 214 6.47 -10.23 16.65
N SER A 215 5.66 -10.32 15.58
CA SER A 215 6.09 -10.60 14.21
C SER A 215 6.26 -9.28 13.46
N VAL A 216 7.50 -8.91 13.17
CA VAL A 216 7.87 -7.64 12.52
C VAL A 216 7.98 -7.81 11.01
N GLN A 217 7.38 -6.87 10.28
CA GLN A 217 7.42 -6.80 8.82
C GLN A 217 7.88 -5.40 8.39
N ALA A 218 9.08 -5.32 7.81
CA ALA A 218 9.68 -4.06 7.37
C ALA A 218 10.15 -4.17 5.90
N PRO A 219 9.73 -3.26 4.99
CA PRO A 219 10.10 -3.32 3.58
C PRO A 219 11.62 -3.30 3.35
N GLY A 220 12.14 -4.30 2.63
CA GLY A 220 13.58 -4.43 2.34
C GLY A 220 14.40 -5.13 3.43
N TYR A 221 13.76 -5.58 4.52
CA TYR A 221 14.38 -6.32 5.62
C TYR A 221 13.79 -7.73 5.71
N ARG A 222 14.47 -8.61 6.43
CA ARG A 222 13.95 -9.95 6.74
C ARG A 222 12.86 -9.83 7.83
N PRO A 223 11.76 -10.61 7.74
CA PRO A 223 10.84 -10.75 8.87
C PRO A 223 11.58 -11.27 10.11
N VAL A 224 11.19 -10.76 11.27
CA VAL A 224 11.72 -11.16 12.58
C VAL A 224 10.55 -11.46 13.51
N GLU A 225 10.59 -12.61 14.18
CA GLU A 225 9.64 -12.97 15.23
C GLU A 225 10.38 -13.03 16.57
N ILE A 226 9.85 -12.35 17.59
CA ILE A 226 10.32 -12.47 18.97
C ILE A 226 9.14 -12.84 19.89
N THR A 227 9.41 -13.63 20.93
CA THR A 227 8.44 -13.91 21.99
C THR A 227 8.78 -13.03 23.19
N VAL A 228 7.77 -12.35 23.74
CA VAL A 228 7.89 -11.42 24.86
C VAL A 228 6.99 -11.89 25.99
N ASP A 229 7.57 -12.04 27.18
CA ASP A 229 6.83 -12.29 28.42
C ASP A 229 6.11 -11.00 28.84
N TYR A 230 4.79 -11.04 29.06
CA TYR A 230 4.03 -9.87 29.46
C TYR A 230 4.21 -9.53 30.95
N ASN A 231 4.53 -10.50 31.81
CA ASN A 231 4.83 -10.25 33.22
C ASN A 231 6.19 -9.56 33.36
N ASP A 232 7.23 -10.13 32.74
CA ASP A 232 8.60 -9.62 32.75
C ASP A 232 9.12 -9.22 31.34
N PRO A 233 8.58 -8.14 30.76
CA PRO A 233 9.05 -7.65 29.46
C PRO A 233 10.40 -6.91 29.56
N ALA A 234 10.92 -6.67 30.77
CA ALA A 234 12.16 -5.92 30.99
C ALA A 234 13.40 -6.68 30.47
N VAL A 235 13.34 -8.02 30.44
CA VAL A 235 14.39 -8.90 29.87
C VAL A 235 14.66 -8.59 28.39
N TYR A 236 13.64 -8.12 27.66
CA TYR A 236 13.72 -7.78 26.23
C TYR A 236 13.91 -6.28 25.99
N SER A 237 14.07 -5.49 27.05
CA SER A 237 14.02 -4.03 27.00
C SER A 237 15.41 -3.40 26.89
N SER A 238 15.47 -2.28 26.17
CA SER A 238 16.60 -1.34 26.16
C SER A 238 16.45 -0.19 27.17
N GLY A 239 15.29 -0.12 27.86
CA GLY A 239 14.98 0.91 28.84
C GLY A 239 13.49 1.26 28.85
N PHE A 240 13.14 2.29 29.62
CA PHE A 240 11.79 2.86 29.62
C PHE A 240 11.81 4.19 28.86
N GLY A 241 10.79 4.42 28.05
CA GLY A 241 10.63 5.69 27.34
C GLY A 241 9.91 6.76 28.16
N PRO A 242 9.66 7.95 27.57
CA PRO A 242 9.12 9.11 28.28
C PRO A 242 7.72 8.91 28.88
N GLN A 243 6.94 7.94 28.37
CA GLN A 243 5.60 7.61 28.86
C GLN A 243 5.62 6.43 29.85
N ASN A 244 6.82 5.98 30.25
CA ASN A 244 7.09 4.76 31.02
C ASN A 244 6.71 3.48 30.24
N GLU A 245 6.81 3.52 28.92
CA GLU A 245 6.65 2.39 28.01
C GLU A 245 7.91 1.52 27.96
N VAL A 246 7.75 0.20 27.77
CA VAL A 246 8.87 -0.73 27.65
C VAL A 246 9.41 -0.68 26.21
N VAL A 247 10.67 -0.26 26.04
CA VAL A 247 11.27 -0.09 24.71
C VAL A 247 12.02 -1.35 24.29
N ILE A 248 11.39 -2.16 23.44
CA ILE A 248 11.94 -3.43 22.93
C ILE A 248 12.64 -3.16 21.58
N PRO A 249 13.98 -3.18 21.50
CA PRO A 249 14.71 -2.98 20.25
C PRO A 249 14.65 -4.25 19.39
N ILE A 250 14.44 -4.08 18.09
CA ILE A 250 14.43 -5.18 17.11
C ILE A 250 15.37 -4.80 15.97
N GLU A 251 16.55 -5.42 15.96
CA GLU A 251 17.57 -5.23 14.92
C GLU A 251 17.19 -6.01 13.66
N LEU A 252 16.95 -5.28 12.58
CA LEU A 252 16.48 -5.77 11.30
C LEU A 252 17.64 -5.94 10.32
N VAL A 253 17.74 -7.14 9.74
CA VAL A 253 18.78 -7.44 8.75
C VAL A 253 18.29 -7.09 7.35
N ARG A 254 18.95 -6.13 6.69
CA ARG A 254 18.70 -5.78 5.28
C ARG A 254 18.81 -7.01 4.38
N SER A 255 17.88 -7.13 3.43
CA SER A 255 17.98 -8.07 2.32
C SER A 255 19.17 -7.69 1.40
N LYS A 256 19.79 -8.70 0.76
CA LYS A 256 21.08 -8.53 0.06
C LYS A 256 20.96 -8.70 -1.46
N ARG A 257 21.73 -7.86 -2.14
CA ARG A 257 21.83 -7.68 -3.60
C ARG A 257 21.87 -9.00 -4.38
N GLY A 258 20.94 -9.11 -5.33
CA GLY A 258 20.47 -10.38 -5.91
C GLY A 258 18.96 -10.49 -5.77
N ASP A 259 18.30 -9.33 -5.81
CA ASP A 259 17.12 -9.06 -5.02
C ASP A 259 15.89 -9.70 -5.66
N TYR A 260 15.22 -10.51 -4.87
CA TYR A 260 13.91 -11.04 -5.19
C TYR A 260 12.90 -9.91 -5.08
N ILE A 261 12.14 -9.71 -6.15
CA ILE A 261 10.91 -8.93 -6.05
C ILE A 261 9.81 -9.92 -5.71
N GLU A 262 9.18 -9.74 -4.54
CA GLU A 262 8.02 -10.51 -4.13
C GLU A 262 6.77 -10.04 -4.89
N PHE A 263 6.06 -10.98 -5.52
CA PHE A 263 4.81 -10.74 -6.22
C PHE A 263 3.65 -11.14 -5.29
N ASN A 264 3.38 -10.27 -4.31
CA ASN A 264 2.51 -10.56 -3.17
C ASN A 264 1.00 -10.58 -3.51
N LYS A 265 0.63 -10.21 -4.75
CA LYS A 265 -0.74 -10.27 -5.29
C LYS A 265 -0.89 -11.26 -6.45
N VAL A 266 0.15 -12.01 -6.83
CA VAL A 266 0.01 -13.22 -7.66
C VAL A 266 -0.54 -14.34 -6.78
N ARG A 267 -1.86 -14.51 -6.84
CA ARG A 267 -2.62 -15.48 -6.04
C ARG A 267 -3.11 -16.62 -6.93
N PHE A 268 -3.34 -17.77 -6.30
CA PHE A 268 -3.80 -18.98 -6.98
C PHE A 268 -5.17 -19.39 -6.46
N PHE A 269 -5.98 -20.03 -7.29
CA PHE A 269 -7.18 -20.72 -6.78
C PHE A 269 -6.77 -21.79 -5.75
N GLY A 270 -7.66 -22.09 -4.79
CA GLY A 270 -7.39 -23.03 -3.71
C GLY A 270 -6.92 -24.39 -4.24
N ASN A 271 -5.78 -24.88 -3.75
CA ASN A 271 -5.11 -26.08 -4.27
C ASN A 271 -4.95 -26.08 -5.81
N SER A 272 -4.54 -24.97 -6.39
CA SER A 272 -4.33 -24.83 -7.84
C SER A 272 -2.96 -24.25 -8.19
N ALA A 273 -2.53 -24.55 -9.41
CA ALA A 273 -1.49 -23.81 -10.11
C ALA A 273 -2.03 -22.62 -10.91
N ILE A 274 -3.35 -22.52 -11.11
CA ILE A 274 -4.05 -21.48 -11.90
C ILE A 274 -4.19 -20.19 -11.08
N PHE A 275 -3.95 -19.04 -11.70
CA PHE A 275 -4.03 -17.73 -11.05
C PHE A 275 -5.47 -17.31 -10.76
N GLN A 276 -5.67 -16.48 -9.74
CA GLN A 276 -6.88 -15.69 -9.55
C GLN A 276 -6.83 -14.42 -10.46
N PRO A 277 -7.97 -13.88 -10.92
CA PRO A 277 -8.02 -12.70 -11.81
C PRO A 277 -7.21 -11.49 -11.35
N GLU A 278 -7.17 -11.23 -10.05
CA GLU A 278 -6.48 -10.10 -9.40
C GLU A 278 -4.96 -10.12 -9.67
N SER A 279 -4.41 -11.31 -9.90
CA SER A 279 -3.00 -11.53 -10.24
C SER A 279 -2.60 -10.90 -11.57
N LYS A 280 -3.56 -10.70 -12.49
CA LYS A 280 -3.29 -10.21 -13.84
C LYS A 280 -2.59 -8.85 -13.83
N ILE A 281 -2.99 -7.94 -12.93
CA ILE A 281 -2.41 -6.59 -12.85
C ILE A 281 -0.91 -6.65 -12.54
N GLU A 282 -0.51 -7.55 -11.63
CA GLU A 282 0.89 -7.67 -11.21
C GLU A 282 1.73 -8.37 -12.28
N LEU A 283 1.19 -9.42 -12.91
CA LEU A 283 1.84 -10.11 -14.02
C LEU A 283 1.96 -9.22 -15.28
N ASP A 284 0.95 -8.42 -15.60
CA ASP A 284 1.00 -7.45 -16.69
C ASP A 284 2.10 -6.40 -16.45
N GLY A 285 2.25 -5.91 -15.21
CA GLY A 285 3.33 -4.97 -14.87
C GLY A 285 4.73 -5.58 -15.02
N LEU A 286 4.89 -6.90 -14.81
CA LEU A 286 6.12 -7.62 -15.14
C LEU A 286 6.34 -7.77 -16.65
N VAL A 287 5.27 -7.99 -17.43
CA VAL A 287 5.36 -7.98 -18.91
C VAL A 287 5.88 -6.63 -19.41
N ASP A 288 5.28 -5.53 -18.95
CA ASP A 288 5.63 -4.18 -19.39
C ASP A 288 7.10 -3.86 -19.03
N LEU A 289 7.53 -4.13 -17.79
CA LEU A 289 8.92 -4.03 -17.37
C LEU A 289 9.88 -4.84 -18.28
N MET A 290 9.51 -6.06 -18.65
CA MET A 290 10.32 -6.91 -19.52
C MET A 290 10.31 -6.48 -20.99
N LYS A 291 9.26 -5.79 -21.48
CA LYS A 291 9.20 -5.17 -22.80
C LYS A 291 10.07 -3.93 -22.87
N GLU A 292 9.94 -3.04 -21.89
CA GLU A 292 10.76 -1.82 -21.76
C GLU A 292 12.25 -2.11 -21.61
N ASN A 293 12.60 -3.27 -21.04
CA ASN A 293 13.99 -3.66 -20.78
C ASN A 293 14.40 -4.95 -21.51
N PRO A 294 14.61 -4.95 -22.85
CA PRO A 294 14.91 -6.15 -23.63
C PRO A 294 16.11 -6.99 -23.13
N LYS A 295 17.08 -6.36 -22.46
CA LYS A 295 18.27 -7.02 -21.91
C LYS A 295 18.03 -7.76 -20.58
N TYR A 296 16.90 -7.51 -19.89
CA TYR A 296 16.62 -8.19 -18.61
C TYR A 296 16.27 -9.65 -18.83
N LYS A 297 16.89 -10.52 -18.04
CA LYS A 297 16.52 -11.92 -17.86
C LYS A 297 15.99 -12.08 -16.44
N ILE A 298 15.10 -13.03 -16.20
CA ILE A 298 14.54 -13.29 -14.87
C ILE A 298 14.65 -14.77 -14.50
N LYS A 299 14.66 -15.06 -13.20
CA LYS A 299 14.26 -16.36 -12.67
C LYS A 299 12.99 -16.18 -11.83
N VAL A 300 11.94 -16.92 -12.15
CA VAL A 300 10.71 -17.00 -11.36
C VAL A 300 10.84 -18.14 -10.35
N HIS A 301 10.59 -17.86 -9.09
CA HIS A 301 10.66 -18.81 -7.99
C HIS A 301 9.25 -19.07 -7.46
N GLY A 302 8.87 -20.35 -7.40
CA GLY A 302 7.60 -20.80 -6.86
C GLY A 302 7.75 -21.27 -5.42
N HIS A 303 6.87 -20.80 -4.54
CA HIS A 303 6.76 -21.20 -3.14
C HIS A 303 5.36 -21.73 -2.85
N CYS A 304 5.23 -22.58 -1.83
CA CYS A 304 3.92 -23.03 -1.38
C CYS A 304 3.85 -23.24 0.13
N ASN A 305 2.64 -23.20 0.67
CA ASN A 305 2.43 -23.58 2.07
C ASN A 305 2.58 -25.09 2.27
N GLY A 306 3.47 -25.51 3.17
CA GLY A 306 3.70 -26.89 3.55
C GLY A 306 4.43 -27.78 2.52
N LYS A 307 4.98 -28.90 3.01
CA LYS A 307 5.87 -29.81 2.25
C LYS A 307 5.16 -31.03 1.66
N GLN A 308 3.93 -31.31 2.09
CA GLN A 308 3.14 -32.48 1.69
C GLN A 308 2.69 -32.41 0.24
N SER A 309 2.60 -33.58 -0.39
CA SER A 309 1.88 -33.78 -1.64
C SER A 309 0.39 -33.51 -1.46
N ARG A 310 -0.28 -33.02 -2.50
CA ARG A 310 -1.71 -32.71 -2.48
C ARG A 310 -2.34 -32.85 -3.86
N ASN A 311 -3.65 -33.03 -3.89
CA ASN A 311 -4.43 -32.97 -5.13
C ASN A 311 -4.51 -31.51 -5.59
N VAL A 312 -4.09 -31.24 -6.82
CA VAL A 312 -4.08 -29.90 -7.39
C VAL A 312 -4.83 -29.83 -8.72
N VAL A 313 -5.37 -28.66 -9.02
CA VAL A 313 -5.86 -28.29 -10.35
C VAL A 313 -4.72 -27.60 -11.12
N THR A 314 -4.58 -27.92 -12.40
CA THR A 314 -3.57 -27.37 -13.31
C THR A 314 -4.23 -26.91 -14.60
N LYS A 315 -3.60 -25.98 -15.34
CA LYS A 315 -4.15 -25.41 -16.58
C LYS A 315 -4.66 -26.47 -17.56
N GLY A 316 -3.95 -27.59 -17.69
CA GLY A 316 -4.35 -28.70 -18.57
C GLY A 316 -4.38 -28.24 -20.02
N ASN A 317 -5.49 -28.50 -20.71
CA ASN A 317 -5.70 -28.07 -22.09
C ASN A 317 -6.51 -26.75 -22.19
N SER A 318 -6.80 -26.09 -21.07
CA SER A 318 -7.42 -24.76 -21.07
C SER A 318 -6.42 -23.72 -21.60
N ASN A 319 -6.89 -22.70 -22.31
CA ASN A 319 -6.06 -21.55 -22.66
C ASN A 319 -6.03 -20.48 -21.54
N ASP A 320 -6.96 -20.54 -20.60
CA ASP A 320 -7.11 -19.55 -19.53
C ASP A 320 -6.01 -19.67 -18.47
N PHE A 321 -5.45 -18.52 -18.10
CA PHE A 321 -4.47 -18.39 -17.03
C PHE A 321 -5.10 -17.99 -15.69
N PHE A 322 -6.28 -17.34 -15.74
CA PHE A 322 -6.91 -16.63 -14.62
C PHE A 322 -8.29 -17.17 -14.21
N ALA A 323 -8.71 -18.29 -14.82
CA ALA A 323 -10.02 -18.90 -14.58
C ALA A 323 -9.89 -20.42 -14.60
N THR A 324 -10.70 -21.10 -13.79
CA THR A 324 -10.84 -22.57 -13.85
C THR A 324 -11.89 -22.96 -14.88
N SER A 325 -11.64 -24.04 -15.62
CA SER A 325 -12.55 -24.60 -16.62
C SER A 325 -12.60 -26.13 -16.56
N THR A 326 -13.54 -26.74 -17.29
CA THR A 326 -13.64 -28.20 -17.46
C THR A 326 -12.43 -28.81 -18.18
N MET A 327 -11.62 -28.00 -18.86
CA MET A 327 -10.41 -28.42 -19.58
C MET A 327 -9.14 -28.44 -18.69
N ASN A 328 -9.29 -28.14 -17.39
CA ASN A 328 -8.20 -28.24 -16.42
C ASN A 328 -7.94 -29.69 -15.97
N ASN A 329 -6.67 -30.04 -15.80
CA ASN A 329 -6.27 -31.37 -15.32
C ASN A 329 -6.17 -31.39 -13.80
N ARG A 330 -6.47 -32.55 -13.20
CA ARG A 330 -6.29 -32.81 -11.76
C ARG A 330 -5.18 -33.84 -11.57
N ALA A 331 -4.27 -33.60 -10.62
CA ALA A 331 -3.17 -34.51 -10.31
C ALA A 331 -2.81 -34.45 -8.82
N THR A 332 -2.32 -35.55 -8.26
CA THR A 332 -1.63 -35.54 -6.96
C THR A 332 -0.17 -35.21 -7.21
N VAL A 333 0.32 -34.09 -6.67
CA VAL A 333 1.69 -33.61 -6.89
C VAL A 333 2.38 -33.27 -5.57
N SER A 334 3.70 -33.40 -5.52
CA SER A 334 4.52 -32.91 -4.41
C SER A 334 4.51 -31.38 -4.31
N ALA A 335 4.88 -30.85 -3.15
CA ALA A 335 5.08 -29.41 -2.95
C ALA A 335 6.04 -28.80 -3.99
N LYS A 336 7.09 -29.53 -4.39
CA LYS A 336 8.06 -29.06 -5.39
C LYS A 336 7.42 -28.97 -6.78
N GLU A 337 6.69 -30.00 -7.20
CA GLU A 337 5.98 -30.01 -8.49
C GLU A 337 4.91 -28.93 -8.57
N LEU A 338 4.11 -28.71 -7.52
CA LEU A 338 3.15 -27.59 -7.46
C LEU A 338 3.87 -26.24 -7.69
N THR A 339 4.99 -26.01 -7.01
CA THR A 339 5.74 -24.77 -7.21
C THR A 339 6.38 -24.64 -8.58
N GLN A 340 6.75 -25.76 -9.21
CA GLN A 340 7.25 -25.78 -10.59
C GLN A 340 6.14 -25.36 -11.54
N LEU A 341 4.97 -26.01 -11.45
CA LEU A 341 3.77 -25.71 -12.25
C LEU A 341 3.35 -24.24 -12.14
N ARG A 342 3.40 -23.66 -10.94
CA ARG A 342 3.10 -22.23 -10.71
C ARG A 342 4.12 -21.30 -11.37
N ALA A 343 5.42 -21.56 -11.20
CA ALA A 343 6.47 -20.75 -11.82
C ALA A 343 6.46 -20.89 -13.36
N ASP A 344 6.15 -22.08 -13.87
CA ASP A 344 6.01 -22.33 -15.31
C ASP A 344 4.75 -21.68 -15.89
N LEU A 345 3.64 -21.60 -15.14
CA LEU A 345 2.46 -20.83 -15.57
C LEU A 345 2.75 -19.32 -15.67
N VAL A 346 3.57 -18.76 -14.75
CA VAL A 346 4.06 -17.36 -14.88
C VAL A 346 4.87 -17.22 -16.16
N LYS A 347 5.80 -18.15 -16.42
CA LYS A 347 6.60 -18.13 -17.65
C LYS A 347 5.74 -18.22 -18.90
N GLU A 348 4.79 -19.14 -18.94
CA GLU A 348 3.86 -19.33 -20.05
C GLU A 348 3.03 -18.06 -20.28
N TYR A 349 2.57 -17.42 -19.20
CA TYR A 349 1.86 -16.15 -19.31
C TYR A 349 2.73 -15.06 -19.95
N LEU A 350 3.94 -14.81 -19.43
CA LEU A 350 4.86 -13.82 -19.99
C LEU A 350 5.20 -14.10 -21.47
N VAL A 351 5.38 -15.38 -21.83
CA VAL A 351 5.61 -15.79 -23.23
C VAL A 351 4.39 -15.51 -24.11
N SER A 352 3.17 -15.79 -23.64
CA SER A 352 1.92 -15.45 -24.34
C SER A 352 1.78 -13.95 -24.61
N GLN A 353 2.39 -13.11 -23.77
CA GLN A 353 2.40 -11.65 -23.89
C GLN A 353 3.59 -11.11 -24.71
N GLY A 354 4.39 -12.00 -25.33
CA GLY A 354 5.46 -11.65 -26.27
C GLY A 354 6.88 -11.61 -25.68
N ILE A 355 7.11 -12.07 -24.45
CA ILE A 355 8.47 -12.14 -23.88
C ILE A 355 9.20 -13.41 -24.36
N ASP A 356 10.41 -13.28 -24.90
CA ASP A 356 11.23 -14.43 -25.30
C ASP A 356 11.46 -15.40 -24.13
N ALA A 357 11.05 -16.66 -24.29
CA ALA A 357 11.17 -17.74 -23.32
C ALA A 357 12.63 -17.99 -22.86
N LYS A 358 13.65 -17.60 -23.64
CA LYS A 358 15.08 -17.66 -23.27
C LYS A 358 15.46 -16.65 -22.19
N ARG A 359 14.65 -15.59 -22.02
CA ARG A 359 14.82 -14.57 -20.97
C ARG A 359 14.25 -15.02 -19.62
N ILE A 360 13.44 -16.09 -19.58
CA ILE A 360 12.72 -16.52 -18.38
C ILE A 360 13.17 -17.93 -17.97
N LYS A 361 13.75 -18.05 -16.77
CA LYS A 361 13.98 -19.33 -16.10
C LYS A 361 12.97 -19.49 -14.96
N THR A 362 12.70 -20.73 -14.54
CA THR A 362 11.82 -21.05 -13.43
C THR A 362 12.56 -21.91 -12.40
N LYS A 363 12.12 -21.88 -11.14
CA LYS A 363 12.66 -22.71 -10.05
C LYS A 363 11.58 -23.04 -9.03
N ALA A 364 11.39 -24.32 -8.78
CA ALA A 364 10.62 -24.83 -7.67
C ALA A 364 11.41 -24.83 -6.34
N GLU A 365 10.99 -24.00 -5.39
CA GLU A 365 11.51 -24.02 -4.01
C GLU A 365 10.69 -24.96 -3.10
N GLY A 366 9.42 -25.21 -3.45
CA GLY A 366 8.46 -25.97 -2.64
C GLY A 366 8.18 -25.31 -1.28
N GLY A 367 7.65 -26.09 -0.34
CA GLY A 367 7.43 -25.67 1.06
C GLY A 367 8.69 -25.67 1.93
N LYS A 368 9.88 -25.43 1.36
CA LYS A 368 11.14 -25.38 2.10
C LYS A 368 11.42 -24.00 2.71
N VAL A 369 11.01 -22.94 2.02
CA VAL A 369 11.25 -21.53 2.38
C VAL A 369 9.91 -20.83 2.56
N MET A 370 9.16 -21.31 3.56
CA MET A 370 7.95 -20.65 4.07
C MET A 370 8.38 -19.40 4.85
N ILE A 371 7.64 -18.31 4.69
CA ILE A 371 7.84 -17.04 5.40
C ILE A 371 6.99 -16.95 6.67
N TYR A 372 5.93 -17.77 6.77
CA TYR A 372 5.10 -17.93 7.97
C TYR A 372 4.98 -19.40 8.38
N PRO A 373 4.72 -19.71 9.66
CA PRO A 373 4.38 -21.06 10.10
C PRO A 373 3.22 -21.65 9.28
N GLN A 374 3.29 -22.94 8.94
CA GLN A 374 2.34 -23.60 8.04
C GLN A 374 0.86 -23.48 8.47
N THR A 375 0.62 -23.28 9.77
CA THR A 375 -0.70 -23.20 10.41
C THR A 375 -1.09 -21.78 10.87
N SER A 376 -0.30 -20.75 10.58
CA SER A 376 -0.67 -19.34 10.82
C SER A 376 -1.77 -18.89 9.85
N THR A 377 -2.57 -17.86 10.17
CA THR A 377 -3.42 -17.22 9.14
C THR A 377 -2.62 -16.58 8.02
N LEU A 378 -1.40 -16.15 8.30
CA LEU A 378 -0.50 -15.62 7.28
C LEU A 378 0.09 -16.74 6.39
N ALA A 379 -0.17 -18.01 6.67
CA ALA A 379 0.32 -19.13 5.87
C ALA A 379 -0.16 -19.09 4.39
N GLY A 380 -1.24 -18.36 4.08
CA GLY A 380 -1.64 -18.10 2.69
C GLY A 380 -0.60 -17.30 1.88
N TYR A 381 0.26 -16.51 2.52
CA TYR A 381 1.39 -15.83 1.88
C TYR A 381 2.59 -16.75 1.61
N ASN A 382 2.60 -17.99 2.12
CA ASN A 382 3.60 -18.98 1.70
C ASN A 382 3.39 -19.44 0.25
N ASP A 383 2.15 -19.34 -0.27
CA ASP A 383 1.79 -19.59 -1.67
C ASP A 383 2.07 -18.34 -2.53
N ARG A 384 3.36 -17.99 -2.68
CA ARG A 384 3.84 -16.79 -3.38
C ARG A 384 4.72 -17.10 -4.59
N ILE A 385 4.89 -16.06 -5.43
CA ILE A 385 5.90 -16.00 -6.49
C ILE A 385 6.94 -14.94 -6.10
N GLU A 386 8.21 -15.25 -6.33
CA GLU A 386 9.31 -14.28 -6.26
C GLU A 386 10.03 -14.22 -7.61
N VAL A 387 10.54 -13.04 -8.00
CA VAL A 387 11.24 -12.85 -9.28
C VAL A 387 12.64 -12.28 -9.04
N GLU A 388 13.66 -13.09 -9.32
CA GLU A 388 15.06 -12.67 -9.33
C GLU A 388 15.39 -12.03 -10.69
N ILE A 389 15.69 -10.73 -10.72
CA ILE A 389 16.13 -10.06 -11.94
C ILE A 389 17.62 -10.28 -12.18
N LYS A 390 17.95 -10.91 -13.30
CA LYS A 390 19.30 -11.12 -13.80
C LYS A 390 19.59 -10.11 -14.91
N ARG A 391 20.33 -9.05 -14.59
CA ARG A 391 20.89 -8.17 -15.63
C ARG A 391 21.74 -9.02 -16.59
N GLY A 392 21.46 -8.94 -17.88
CA GLY A 392 22.37 -9.47 -18.90
C GLY A 392 23.72 -8.76 -18.78
N LYS A 393 24.81 -9.51 -18.97
CA LYS A 393 26.10 -8.92 -19.32
C LYS A 393 26.00 -8.27 -20.69
#